data_AF-A0A7C1KK32-F1
#
_entry.id   AF-A0A7C1KK32-F1
#
_cell.length_a   1.000
_cell.length_b   1.000
_cell.length_c   1.000
_cell.angle_alpha   90.00
_cell.angle_beta   90.00
_cell.angle_gamma   90.00
#
_symmetry.space_group_name_H-M   'P 1'
#
loop_
_entity.id
_entity.type
_entity.pdbx_description
1 polymer ?
#
loop_
_entity_poly.entity_id
_entity_poly.type
_entity_poly.pdbx_seq_one_letter_code
_entity_poly.pdbx_strand_id
1 'polypeptide(L)'
;MRLQDQVSNVELSNKLKKLGVVKPSLFFRDWTGAKEDAIEMNEKPEFNLDNVNCYSVAELGEMLPDHTPSDKERGEWYIFIGGHSPAKAKTEANARAKMLIYLIENGLIKI
;
A
#
# COMPACT_ATOMS: atom_id res chain seq x y z
N MET A 1 17.70 4.64 -2.57
CA MET A 1 16.25 4.37 -2.45
C MET A 1 15.90 4.48 -0.98
N ARG A 2 14.89 5.26 -0.59
CA ARG A 2 14.54 5.47 0.82
C ARG A 2 13.40 4.53 1.21
N LEU A 3 13.33 4.13 2.49
CA LEU A 3 12.32 3.17 2.96
C LEU A 3 10.89 3.68 2.73
N GLN A 4 10.65 4.98 2.96
CA GLN A 4 9.35 5.61 2.68
C GLN A 4 8.92 5.57 1.22
N ASP A 5 9.87 5.39 0.29
CA ASP A 5 9.55 5.26 -1.13
C ASP A 5 9.21 3.80 -1.52
N GLN A 6 9.33 2.86 -0.58
CA GLN A 6 9.11 1.41 -0.77
C GLN A 6 7.84 0.88 -0.10
N VAL A 7 7.15 1.71 0.67
CA VAL A 7 5.92 1.36 1.36
C VAL A 7 4.80 2.36 1.06
N SER A 8 3.55 1.97 1.33
CA SER A 8 2.40 2.86 1.22
C SER A 8 2.49 3.99 2.25
N ASN A 9 2.01 5.17 1.86
CA ASN A 9 1.90 6.28 2.79
C ASN A 9 0.74 6.07 3.78
N VAL A 10 0.76 6.85 4.86
CA VAL A 10 -0.20 6.77 5.96
C VAL A 10 -1.65 6.96 5.50
N GLU A 11 -1.89 7.88 4.58
CA GLU A 11 -3.23 8.18 4.07
C GLU A 11 -3.84 6.97 3.36
N LEU A 12 -3.10 6.37 2.43
CA LEU A 12 -3.53 5.19 1.68
C LEU A 12 -3.65 3.96 2.58
N SER A 13 -2.70 3.78 3.50
CA SER A 13 -2.74 2.72 4.51
C SER A 13 -3.99 2.78 5.39
N ASN A 14 -4.33 3.97 5.89
CA ASN A 14 -5.55 4.18 6.67
C ASN A 14 -6.81 3.94 5.83
N LYS A 15 -6.80 4.32 4.56
CA LYS A 15 -7.90 4.04 3.65
C LYS A 15 -8.08 2.53 3.42
N LEU A 16 -7.00 1.79 3.18
CA LEU A 16 -7.02 0.33 3.08
C LEU A 16 -7.57 -0.34 4.35
N LYS A 17 -7.15 0.12 5.53
CA LYS A 17 -7.67 -0.36 6.83
C LYS A 17 -9.19 -0.15 6.94
N LYS A 18 -9.69 1.04 6.56
CA LYS A 18 -11.13 1.36 6.54
C LYS A 18 -11.92 0.51 5.54
N LEU A 19 -11.29 0.12 4.44
CA LEU A 19 -11.88 -0.78 3.44
C LEU A 19 -11.86 -2.26 3.88
N GLY A 20 -11.28 -2.59 5.03
CA GLY A 20 -11.26 -3.95 5.57
C GLY A 20 -9.98 -4.74 5.25
N VAL A 21 -8.93 -4.10 4.70
CA VAL A 21 -7.64 -4.77 4.50
C VAL A 21 -6.97 -4.97 5.85
N VAL A 22 -7.06 -6.20 6.35
CA VAL A 22 -6.51 -6.61 7.65
C VAL A 22 -5.22 -7.40 7.54
N LYS A 23 -4.56 -7.52 6.38
CA LYS A 23 -3.31 -8.30 6.31
C LYS A 23 -2.22 -7.68 7.21
N PRO A 24 -1.41 -8.50 7.91
CA PRO A 24 -0.26 -7.99 8.65
C PRO A 24 0.75 -7.37 7.67
N SER A 25 1.52 -6.40 8.16
CA SER A 25 2.55 -5.70 7.40
C SER A 25 3.87 -5.77 8.16
N LEU A 26 4.96 -6.01 7.44
CA LEU A 26 6.31 -5.96 8.00
C LEU A 26 6.67 -4.54 8.44
N PHE A 27 6.13 -3.52 7.79
CA PHE A 27 6.39 -2.13 8.14
C PHE A 27 5.16 -1.47 8.74
N PHE A 28 5.39 -0.61 9.73
CA PHE A 28 4.34 0.18 10.36
C PHE A 28 4.83 1.58 10.72
N ARG A 29 3.89 2.47 10.94
CA ARG A 29 4.14 3.76 11.56
C ARG A 29 3.53 3.78 12.96
N ASP A 30 4.34 4.18 13.91
CA ASP A 30 3.94 4.39 15.30
C ASP A 30 2.96 5.57 15.39
N TRP A 31 1.80 5.33 16.00
CA TRP A 31 0.79 6.36 16.24
C TRP A 31 1.05 7.18 17.51
N THR A 32 1.96 6.74 18.38
CA THR A 32 2.20 7.35 19.70
C THR A 32 2.90 8.71 19.66
N GLY A 33 3.25 9.22 18.48
CA GLY A 33 3.77 10.58 18.29
C GLY A 33 5.20 10.79 18.77
N ALA A 34 5.90 9.73 19.20
CA ALA A 34 7.28 9.83 19.68
C ALA A 34 8.29 10.17 18.56
N LYS A 35 7.97 9.80 17.31
CA LYS A 35 8.74 10.14 16.10
C LYS A 35 7.79 10.39 14.94
N GLU A 36 7.47 11.65 14.69
CA GLU A 36 6.79 12.02 13.45
C GLU A 36 7.58 11.45 12.26
N ASP A 37 6.89 10.69 11.41
CA ASP A 37 7.39 10.09 10.17
C ASP A 37 8.28 8.84 10.21
N ALA A 38 8.59 8.26 11.38
CA ALA A 38 9.38 7.02 11.41
C ALA A 38 8.60 5.82 10.84
N ILE A 39 9.21 5.12 9.88
CA ILE A 39 8.76 3.79 9.43
C ILE A 39 9.62 2.77 10.17
N GLU A 40 8.97 1.88 10.90
CA GLU A 40 9.64 0.84 11.67
C GLU A 40 9.33 -0.53 11.06
N MET A 41 10.30 -1.44 11.17
CA MET A 41 10.17 -2.82 10.75
C MET A 41 9.78 -3.66 11.97
N ASN A 42 8.71 -4.44 11.85
CA ASN A 42 8.29 -5.37 12.89
C ASN A 42 8.87 -6.76 12.63
N GLU A 43 9.89 -7.16 13.38
CA GLU A 43 10.46 -8.52 13.28
C GLU A 43 9.45 -9.61 13.67
N LYS A 44 8.38 -9.24 14.39
CA LYS A 44 7.25 -10.11 14.74
C LYS A 44 5.95 -9.38 14.43
N PRO A 45 5.44 -9.44 13.19
CA PRO A 45 4.23 -8.75 12.75
C PRO A 45 2.97 -9.37 13.39
N GLU A 46 2.91 -9.34 14.72
CA GLU A 46 1.71 -9.53 15.50
C GLU A 46 0.83 -8.31 15.25
N PHE A 47 -0.49 -8.53 15.13
CA PHE A 47 -1.44 -7.46 14.86
C PHE A 47 -1.40 -6.40 15.96
N ASN A 48 -0.68 -5.31 15.72
CA ASN A 48 -0.84 -4.11 16.52
C ASN A 48 -1.96 -3.27 15.92
N LEU A 49 -3.15 -3.34 16.52
CA LEU A 49 -4.35 -2.61 16.07
C LEU A 49 -4.18 -1.09 16.12
N ASP A 50 -3.28 -0.59 16.96
CA ASP A 50 -3.07 0.84 17.17
C ASP A 50 -2.13 1.45 16.12
N ASN A 51 -1.30 0.62 15.46
CA ASN A 51 -0.37 1.08 14.45
C ASN A 51 -1.00 1.16 13.05
N VAL A 52 -0.41 2.01 12.20
CA VAL A 52 -0.77 2.11 10.78
C VAL A 52 0.18 1.21 9.99
N ASN A 53 -0.35 0.14 9.40
CA ASN A 53 0.40 -0.73 8.49
C ASN A 53 0.89 0.05 7.27
N CYS A 54 2.17 -0.03 6.93
CA CYS A 54 2.75 0.55 5.73
C CYS A 54 3.13 -0.57 4.76
N TYR A 55 2.26 -0.93 3.84
CA TYR A 55 2.46 -2.09 2.99
C TYR A 55 3.53 -1.82 1.93
N SER A 56 4.47 -2.74 1.80
CA SER A 56 5.48 -2.77 0.75
C SER A 56 4.88 -3.07 -0.63
N VAL A 57 5.68 -2.84 -1.67
CA VAL A 57 5.35 -3.23 -3.05
C VAL A 57 4.96 -4.71 -3.15
N ALA A 58 5.71 -5.59 -2.49
CA ALA A 58 5.48 -7.02 -2.51
C ALA A 58 4.16 -7.39 -1.80
N GLU A 59 3.93 -6.88 -0.60
CA GLU A 59 2.70 -7.14 0.16
C GLU A 59 1.45 -6.68 -0.59
N LEU A 60 1.51 -5.51 -1.24
CA LEU A 60 0.41 -5.02 -2.07
C LEU A 60 0.24 -5.87 -3.34
N GLY A 61 1.32 -6.40 -3.89
CA GLY A 61 1.29 -7.33 -5.02
C GLY A 61 0.46 -8.58 -4.70
N GLU A 62 0.65 -9.17 -3.52
CA GLU A 62 -0.12 -10.33 -3.02
C GLU A 62 -1.61 -10.03 -2.72
N MET A 63 -2.01 -8.76 -2.79
CA MET A 63 -3.40 -8.33 -2.59
C MET A 63 -4.07 -7.90 -3.90
N LEU A 64 -3.29 -7.67 -4.96
CA LEU A 64 -3.79 -7.34 -6.28
C LEU A 64 -4.09 -8.61 -7.07
N PRO A 65 -5.00 -8.56 -8.06
CA PRO A 65 -5.18 -9.64 -9.01
C PRO A 65 -3.88 -10.01 -9.72
N ASP A 66 -3.80 -11.25 -10.19
CA ASP A 66 -2.71 -11.67 -11.06
C ASP A 66 -2.62 -10.77 -12.30
N HIS A 67 -1.39 -10.64 -12.81
CA HIS A 67 -1.11 -9.84 -14.01
C HIS A 67 -1.47 -8.35 -13.88
N THR A 68 -1.23 -7.74 -12.72
CA THR A 68 -1.23 -6.28 -12.56
C THR A 68 0.20 -5.73 -12.64
N PRO A 69 0.76 -5.49 -13.85
CA PRO A 69 2.10 -4.94 -13.97
C PRO A 69 2.12 -3.47 -13.55
N SER A 70 3.30 -3.02 -13.15
CA SER A 70 3.61 -1.63 -12.85
C SER A 70 4.63 -1.10 -13.84
N ASP A 71 4.45 0.14 -14.31
CA ASP A 71 5.43 0.82 -15.15
C ASP A 71 5.72 2.24 -14.62
N LYS A 72 6.90 2.78 -14.94
CA LYS A 72 7.34 4.10 -14.51
C LYS A 72 7.56 5.02 -15.71
N GLU A 73 6.68 6.00 -15.86
CA GLU A 73 6.76 7.01 -16.92
C GLU A 73 6.80 8.41 -16.33
N ARG A 74 7.72 9.26 -16.81
CA ARG A 74 7.82 10.69 -16.45
C ARG A 74 7.84 10.94 -14.92
N GLY A 75 8.44 10.01 -14.16
CA GLY A 75 8.57 10.11 -12.71
C GLY A 75 7.32 9.69 -11.92
N GLU A 76 6.33 9.07 -12.57
CA GLU A 76 5.15 8.49 -11.93
C GLU A 76 5.07 7.00 -12.22
N TRP A 77 4.57 6.25 -11.24
CA TRP A 77 4.25 4.84 -11.35
C TRP A 77 2.79 4.67 -11.72
N TYR A 78 2.54 3.77 -12.66
CA TYR A 78 1.24 3.40 -13.20
C TYR A 78 1.02 1.91 -12.94
N ILE A 79 -0.19 1.53 -12.54
CA ILE A 79 -0.57 0.12 -12.39
C ILE A 79 -1.65 -0.18 -13.41
N PHE A 80 -1.43 -1.24 -14.19
CA PHE A 80 -2.34 -1.63 -15.26
C PHE A 80 -3.19 -2.83 -14.85
N ILE A 81 -4.47 -2.79 -15.21
CA ILE A 81 -5.38 -3.92 -15.14
C ILE A 81 -6.28 -3.92 -16.37
N GLY A 82 -6.32 -5.03 -17.11
CA GLY A 82 -7.13 -5.15 -18.32
C GLY A 82 -6.86 -4.08 -19.39
N GLY A 83 -5.62 -3.57 -19.49
CA GLY A 83 -5.25 -2.49 -20.43
C GLY A 83 -5.59 -1.07 -19.96
N HIS A 84 -6.13 -0.90 -18.74
CA HIS A 84 -6.44 0.41 -18.15
C HIS A 84 -5.52 0.70 -16.95
N SER A 85 -5.16 1.97 -16.74
CA SER A 85 -4.36 2.41 -15.58
C SER A 85 -5.11 3.46 -14.75
N PRO A 86 -6.11 3.07 -13.94
CA PRO A 86 -6.86 3.99 -13.09
C PRO A 86 -6.03 4.62 -11.96
N ALA A 87 -4.88 4.02 -11.61
CA ALA A 87 -4.07 4.44 -10.47
C ALA A 87 -2.66 4.87 -10.88
N LYS A 88 -2.25 6.06 -10.42
CA LYS A 88 -0.86 6.52 -10.50
C LYS A 88 -0.39 7.23 -9.25
N ALA A 89 0.91 7.15 -8.97
CA ALA A 89 1.54 7.82 -7.83
C ALA A 89 3.05 8.05 -8.03
N LYS A 90 3.69 8.79 -7.13
CA LYS A 90 5.15 9.02 -7.18
C LYS A 90 5.99 7.80 -6.80
N THR A 91 5.41 6.84 -6.09
CA THR A 91 6.08 5.59 -5.68
C THR A 91 5.23 4.40 -6.13
N GLU A 92 5.89 3.28 -6.40
CA GLU A 92 5.19 2.06 -6.85
C GLU A 92 4.22 1.56 -5.78
N ALA A 93 4.64 1.54 -4.51
CA ALA A 93 3.80 1.13 -3.40
C ALA A 93 2.52 1.97 -3.30
N ASN A 94 2.62 3.30 -3.44
CA ASN A 94 1.43 4.16 -3.45
C ASN A 94 0.55 3.93 -4.69
N ALA A 95 1.13 3.63 -5.85
CA ALA A 95 0.37 3.34 -7.06
C ALA A 95 -0.40 2.02 -6.91
N ARG A 96 0.24 0.97 -6.36
CA ARG A 96 -0.37 -0.32 -6.03
C ARG A 96 -1.48 -0.19 -4.97
N ALA A 97 -1.24 0.57 -3.91
CA ALA A 97 -2.25 0.83 -2.88
C ALA A 97 -3.48 1.54 -3.46
N LYS A 98 -3.28 2.55 -4.31
CA LYS A 98 -4.38 3.21 -5.03
C LYS A 98 -5.13 2.27 -5.96
N MET A 99 -4.44 1.39 -6.67
CA MET A 99 -5.09 0.37 -7.49
C MET A 99 -5.95 -0.55 -6.63
N LEU A 100 -5.41 -1.05 -5.52
CA LEU A 100 -6.13 -1.94 -4.62
C LEU A 100 -7.40 -1.27 -4.08
N ILE A 101 -7.27 -0.01 -3.60
CA ILE A 101 -8.40 0.83 -3.19
C ILE A 101 -9.45 0.94 -4.29
N TYR A 102 -9.04 1.28 -5.52
CA TYR A 102 -9.95 1.41 -6.65
C TYR A 102 -10.73 0.12 -6.92
N LEU A 103 -10.06 -1.03 -6.91
CA LEU A 103 -10.70 -2.33 -7.17
C LEU A 103 -11.72 -2.67 -6.08
N ILE A 104 -11.41 -2.41 -4.81
CA ILE A 104 -12.32 -2.66 -3.69
C ILE A 104 -13.53 -1.71 -3.76
N GLU A 105 -13.31 -0.41 -3.95
CA GLU A 105 -14.38 0.59 -3.99
C GLU A 105 -15.36 0.36 -5.13
N ASN A 106 -14.91 -0.22 -6.24
CA ASN A 106 -15.75 -0.55 -7.39
C ASN A 106 -16.29 -2.00 -7.33
N GLY A 107 -16.06 -2.74 -6.25
CA GLY A 107 -16.53 -4.12 -6.10
C GLY A 107 -15.93 -5.12 -7.08
N LEU A 108 -14.77 -4.78 -7.68
CA LEU A 108 -14.07 -5.61 -8.66
C LEU A 108 -13.30 -6.77 -7.99
N ILE A 109 -12.97 -6.62 -6.72
CA ILE A 109 -12.40 -7.67 -5.87
C ILE A 109 -13.03 -7.66 -4.47
N LYS A 110 -12.81 -8.74 -3.72
CA LYS A 110 -13.13 -8.83 -2.28
C LYS A 110 -11.85 -9.18 -1.51
N ILE A 111 -11.77 -8.71 -0.28
CA ILE A 111 -10.65 -8.84 0.65
C ILE A 111 -11.11 -9.50 1.95
#